data_AF-A0A5S9XUC5-F1
#
_entry.id   AF-A0A5S9XUC5-F1
#
_cell.length_a   1.000
_cell.length_b   1.000
_cell.length_c   1.000
_cell.angle_alpha   90.00
_cell.angle_beta   90.00
_cell.angle_gamma   90.00
#
_symmetry.space_group_name_H-M   'P 1'
#
loop_
_entity.id
_entity.type
_entity.pdbx_description
1 polymer ?
#
loop_
_entity_poly.entity_id
_entity_poly.type
_entity_poly.pdbx_seq_one_letter_code
_entity_poly.pdbx_strand_id
1 'polypeptide(L)'
;MASSLFFIFFLTSLLSSYLPLSVFSATVVEDLANLSPPPDFNTTISNNCLRDPMLRYCNNTSSSPMDIVEIFRSTIVASHLCNESKNPNCVESFPRIRIHGRPKTAALYLSFDFFWKYCPLTVVDIELVNNSLTNGFPTNVLSCAQIRTLDLSYNQFSGFVPVQDLSGLPNLTHLNLSYNRFSENKISDSEFFKRFNASSFIQSGVLPNVKRYKMKVLVLLIVFPIMVILLCFCFGWLCVKRPDYLPRTCRRRNKFTFAMLEAATDEFSDQHLVSMSNTVDIYKGTLRDGTETKIEVYKEKVSSEKRREFAEVCEMVFKLRHKNLVRVLGWCNSRNMRALVTEWIQGENVETWLSSSMALSWRRRLRVVLGVVEGICYLSDQWPEITFDLTTSSVLLSDDNQEPLISHFKIGDRNNLSTNIFNFGLFFVEMITNLRPDLGQEDSERRYLEYIRVHYPDNLERVIDEKMKIEGRTFDQVKQAITLGLMCTDIIPPLKQPSLTQIYDLTSGVR
;
A
#
# COMPACT_ATOMS: atom_id res chain seq x y z
N MET A 1 54.34 -16.80 29.33
CA MET A 1 54.84 -16.54 27.96
C MET A 1 53.75 -15.77 27.23
N ALA A 2 53.75 -14.45 27.29
CA ALA A 2 54.55 -13.53 26.46
C ALA A 2 53.82 -13.19 25.14
N SER A 3 53.53 -11.88 24.99
CA SER A 3 53.01 -11.12 23.82
C SER A 3 51.79 -10.29 24.28
N SER A 4 51.88 -9.13 24.95
CA SER A 4 52.74 -7.94 24.82
C SER A 4 52.70 -7.28 23.43
N LEU A 5 52.44 -5.96 23.44
CA LEU A 5 52.67 -4.94 22.41
C LEU A 5 51.52 -4.63 21.45
N PHE A 6 50.56 -3.80 21.89
CA PHE A 6 50.06 -2.65 21.12
C PHE A 6 49.16 -1.77 22.01
N PHE A 7 49.73 -1.26 23.11
CA PHE A 7 49.10 -0.23 23.94
C PHE A 7 50.18 0.69 24.51
N ILE A 8 50.90 1.35 23.61
CA ILE A 8 51.77 2.49 23.92
C ILE A 8 51.49 3.48 22.80
N PHE A 9 50.72 4.53 23.12
CA PHE A 9 50.84 5.90 22.59
C PHE A 9 49.57 6.68 22.96
N PHE A 10 49.34 6.87 24.26
CA PHE A 10 48.59 7.99 24.79
C PHE A 10 49.29 8.45 26.06
N LEU A 11 49.46 9.76 26.20
CA LEU A 11 50.21 10.50 27.22
C LEU A 11 51.74 10.48 27.09
N THR A 12 52.26 11.45 26.33
CA THR A 12 53.12 12.48 26.93
C THR A 12 52.72 13.85 26.40
N SER A 13 52.05 14.59 27.27
CA SER A 13 51.92 16.04 27.17
C SER A 13 53.23 16.71 27.60
N LEU A 14 53.50 17.84 26.95
CA LEU A 14 54.23 19.01 27.45
C LEU A 14 55.76 19.08 27.33
N LEU A 15 56.14 20.27 26.84
CA LEU A 15 57.44 20.95 26.90
C LEU A 15 58.46 20.65 25.79
N SER A 16 58.33 21.37 24.67
CA SER A 16 59.35 22.36 24.35
C SER A 16 58.79 23.48 23.48
N SER A 17 59.04 24.66 24.00
CA SER A 17 58.76 26.02 23.55
C SER A 17 59.67 26.48 22.41
N TYR A 18 59.24 27.55 21.73
CA TYR A 18 59.99 28.48 20.84
C TYR A 18 60.15 28.02 19.37
N LEU A 19 59.73 28.74 18.32
CA LEU A 19 59.22 30.10 18.12
C LEU A 19 58.16 30.12 16.99
N PRO A 20 57.11 30.96 17.04
CA PRO A 20 56.48 31.45 15.83
C PRO A 20 57.31 32.64 15.30
N LEU A 21 57.83 32.55 14.07
CA LEU A 21 58.17 33.76 13.31
C LEU A 21 56.84 34.48 12.99
N SER A 22 56.41 35.37 13.87
CA SER A 22 55.27 36.26 13.65
C SER A 22 55.59 37.67 14.12
N VAL A 23 56.68 38.23 13.59
CA VAL A 23 56.97 39.66 13.70
C VAL A 23 57.15 40.22 12.29
N PHE A 24 56.06 40.51 11.55
CA PHE A 24 56.17 41.29 10.30
C PHE A 24 54.88 42.01 9.82
N SER A 25 53.82 42.16 10.63
CA SER A 25 52.64 42.93 10.15
C SER A 25 52.55 44.36 10.69
N ALA A 26 53.13 44.65 11.85
CA ALA A 26 53.13 46.02 12.41
C ALA A 26 54.19 46.90 11.72
N THR A 27 55.29 46.30 11.28
CA THR A 27 56.43 47.00 10.65
C THR A 27 56.04 47.65 9.33
N VAL A 28 55.25 46.98 8.46
CA VAL A 28 54.90 47.54 7.13
C VAL A 28 54.14 48.87 7.24
N VAL A 29 53.28 49.06 8.24
CA VAL A 29 52.50 50.30 8.41
C VAL A 29 53.34 51.43 8.99
N GLU A 30 54.12 51.12 10.03
CA GLU A 30 55.06 52.07 10.63
C GLU A 30 56.16 52.47 9.63
N ASP A 31 56.66 51.51 8.85
CA ASP A 31 57.61 51.74 7.77
C ASP A 31 56.97 52.59 6.65
N LEU A 32 55.74 52.29 6.19
CA LEU A 32 55.05 53.12 5.20
C LEU A 32 54.71 54.54 5.70
N ALA A 33 54.44 54.69 7.00
CA ALA A 33 54.15 55.98 7.59
C ALA A 33 55.39 56.88 7.62
N ASN A 34 56.57 56.28 7.84
CA ASN A 34 57.87 56.95 7.96
C ASN A 34 58.62 57.15 6.64
N LEU A 35 58.20 56.49 5.55
CA LEU A 35 58.80 56.67 4.24
C LEU A 35 58.34 57.98 3.58
N SER A 36 59.31 58.75 3.08
CA SER A 36 59.06 59.94 2.26
C SER A 36 59.28 59.63 0.77
N PRO A 37 58.53 60.27 -0.14
CA PRO A 37 58.75 60.10 -1.57
C PRO A 37 60.17 60.53 -1.97
N PRO A 38 60.83 59.85 -2.92
CA PRO A 38 62.08 60.31 -3.51
C PRO A 38 61.97 61.75 -4.05
N PRO A 39 63.08 62.52 -4.09
CA PRO A 39 63.05 63.94 -4.49
C PRO A 39 62.48 64.16 -5.90
N ASP A 40 62.69 63.22 -6.82
CA ASP A 40 62.19 63.28 -8.20
C ASP A 40 60.80 62.64 -8.39
N PHE A 41 60.16 62.16 -7.32
CA PHE A 41 58.87 61.48 -7.43
C PHE A 41 57.76 62.44 -7.85
N ASN A 42 57.74 63.66 -7.29
CA ASN A 42 56.75 64.67 -7.64
C ASN A 42 56.84 65.08 -9.14
N THR A 43 58.07 65.30 -9.63
CA THR A 43 58.29 65.65 -11.05
C THR A 43 57.90 64.49 -11.97
N THR A 44 58.16 63.24 -11.55
CA THR A 44 57.74 62.03 -12.27
C THR A 44 56.21 61.91 -12.37
N ILE A 45 55.50 62.04 -11.25
CA ILE A 45 54.03 61.97 -11.22
C ILE A 45 53.41 63.11 -12.04
N SER A 46 53.93 64.33 -11.89
CA SER A 46 53.47 65.48 -12.66
C SER A 46 53.67 65.30 -14.17
N ASN A 47 54.84 64.79 -14.58
CA ASN A 47 55.12 64.48 -15.99
C ASN A 47 54.22 63.35 -16.54
N ASN A 48 53.92 62.34 -15.73
CA ASN A 48 52.99 61.27 -16.12
C ASN A 48 51.58 61.83 -16.37
N CYS A 49 51.08 62.68 -15.48
CA CYS A 49 49.79 63.34 -15.64
C CYS A 49 49.74 64.31 -16.83
N LEU A 50 50.85 64.98 -17.15
CA LEU A 50 50.95 65.82 -18.35
C LEU A 50 50.94 64.98 -19.64
N ARG A 51 51.55 63.79 -19.62
CA ARG A 51 51.58 62.89 -20.78
C ARG A 51 50.25 62.17 -20.99
N ASP A 52 49.61 61.74 -19.91
CA ASP A 52 48.32 61.07 -19.94
C ASP A 52 47.41 61.59 -18.82
N PRO A 53 46.56 62.59 -19.13
CA PRO A 53 45.59 63.12 -18.19
C PRO A 53 44.49 62.13 -17.77
N MET A 54 44.37 60.98 -18.44
CA MET A 54 43.36 59.94 -18.14
C MET A 54 43.82 58.96 -17.05
N LEU A 55 45.08 59.09 -16.58
CA LEU A 55 45.57 58.30 -15.46
C LEU A 55 44.72 58.57 -14.21
N ARG A 56 44.32 57.48 -13.54
CA ARG A 56 43.31 57.51 -12.46
C ARG A 56 43.67 58.43 -11.28
N TYR A 57 44.95 58.62 -11.00
CA TYR A 57 45.44 59.47 -9.90
C TYR A 57 45.65 60.94 -10.29
N CYS A 58 45.51 61.28 -11.58
CA CYS A 58 45.65 62.64 -12.07
C CYS A 58 44.31 63.36 -11.93
N ASN A 59 44.15 64.13 -10.86
CA ASN A 59 42.90 64.85 -10.61
C ASN A 59 42.99 66.27 -11.22
N ASN A 60 42.18 66.53 -12.24
CA ASN A 60 42.22 67.77 -13.03
C ASN A 60 41.36 68.93 -12.46
N THR A 61 40.94 68.89 -11.20
CA THR A 61 40.24 70.02 -10.57
C THR A 61 41.20 70.83 -9.71
N SER A 62 41.37 72.10 -10.06
CA SER A 62 42.28 73.09 -9.45
C SER A 62 42.01 73.42 -7.98
N SER A 63 41.26 72.58 -7.24
CA SER A 63 40.85 72.81 -5.85
C SER A 63 41.20 71.66 -4.90
N SER A 64 41.89 70.61 -5.34
CA SER A 64 42.45 69.59 -4.44
C SER A 64 43.87 69.23 -4.89
N PRO A 65 44.91 69.52 -4.09
CA PRO A 65 46.27 69.16 -4.45
C PRO A 65 46.39 67.63 -4.56
N MET A 66 47.10 67.15 -5.59
CA MET A 66 47.49 65.74 -5.68
C MET A 66 48.22 65.34 -4.40
N ASP A 67 47.70 64.35 -3.67
CA ASP A 67 48.37 63.82 -2.49
C ASP A 67 49.50 62.88 -2.92
N ILE A 68 50.65 63.48 -3.19
CA ILE A 68 51.87 62.80 -3.65
C ILE A 68 52.30 61.73 -2.63
N VAL A 69 52.04 61.94 -1.34
CA VAL A 69 52.41 61.00 -0.27
C VAL A 69 51.51 59.77 -0.32
N GLU A 70 50.21 59.94 -0.52
CA GLU A 70 49.29 58.82 -0.71
C GLU A 70 49.54 58.06 -2.01
N ILE A 71 49.85 58.75 -3.11
CA ILE A 71 50.26 58.11 -4.37
C ILE A 71 51.50 57.26 -4.15
N PHE A 72 52.52 57.80 -3.49
CA PHE A 72 53.74 57.08 -3.15
C PHE A 72 53.45 55.84 -2.29
N ARG A 73 52.70 55.98 -1.19
CA ARG A 73 52.29 54.86 -0.35
C ARG A 73 51.51 53.80 -1.13
N SER A 74 50.62 54.22 -2.04
CA SER A 74 49.83 53.32 -2.89
C SER A 74 50.71 52.50 -3.84
N THR A 75 51.78 53.08 -4.41
CA THR A 75 52.73 52.33 -5.24
C THR A 75 53.45 51.23 -4.45
N ILE A 76 53.80 51.50 -3.19
CA ILE A 76 54.41 50.51 -2.30
C ILE A 76 53.40 49.41 -1.95
N VAL A 77 52.18 49.79 -1.58
CA VAL A 77 51.09 48.84 -1.29
C VAL A 77 50.83 47.93 -2.49
N ALA A 78 50.73 48.48 -3.70
CA ALA A 78 50.51 47.72 -4.92
C ALA A 78 51.66 46.73 -5.18
N SER A 79 52.91 47.17 -5.05
CA SER A 79 54.08 46.31 -5.20
C SER A 79 54.09 45.17 -4.19
N HIS A 80 53.77 45.46 -2.93
CA HIS A 80 53.77 44.46 -1.88
C HIS A 80 52.61 43.48 -2.04
N LEU A 81 51.39 43.95 -2.36
CA LEU A 81 50.26 43.09 -2.69
C LEU A 81 50.59 42.16 -3.86
N CYS A 82 51.32 42.66 -4.86
CA CYS A 82 51.73 41.87 -6.00
C CYS A 82 52.66 40.71 -5.60
N ASN A 83 53.64 40.99 -4.75
CA ASN A 83 54.55 39.98 -4.22
C ASN A 83 53.82 38.95 -3.33
N GLU A 84 52.98 39.43 -2.42
CA GLU A 84 52.17 38.59 -1.51
C GLU A 84 51.26 37.63 -2.27
N SER A 85 50.72 38.09 -3.41
CA SER A 85 49.85 37.32 -4.29
C SER A 85 50.61 36.31 -5.15
N LYS A 86 51.94 36.22 -5.03
CA LYS A 86 52.84 35.38 -5.85
C LYS A 86 52.58 35.55 -7.35
N ASN A 87 52.36 36.78 -7.79
CA ASN A 87 52.05 37.07 -9.17
C ASN A 87 53.34 37.06 -10.02
N PRO A 88 53.47 36.20 -11.05
CA PRO A 88 54.71 36.06 -11.82
C PRO A 88 55.10 37.31 -12.63
N ASN A 89 54.14 38.16 -13.01
CA ASN A 89 54.37 39.28 -13.92
C ASN A 89 54.10 40.65 -13.25
N CYS A 90 54.55 40.84 -12.01
CA CYS A 90 54.27 42.06 -11.24
C CYS A 90 54.66 43.38 -11.90
N VAL A 91 55.65 43.37 -12.78
CA VAL A 91 56.15 44.57 -13.48
C VAL A 91 55.25 44.95 -14.65
N GLU A 92 54.63 43.97 -15.32
CA GLU A 92 53.86 44.18 -16.57
C GLU A 92 52.35 44.09 -16.35
N SER A 93 51.89 43.24 -15.43
CA SER A 93 50.47 43.05 -15.15
C SER A 93 50.23 42.69 -13.69
N PHE A 94 49.29 43.39 -13.07
CA PHE A 94 48.79 43.06 -11.74
C PHE A 94 47.33 42.57 -11.81
N PRO A 95 47.08 41.36 -12.36
CA PRO A 95 45.72 40.89 -12.59
C PRO A 95 45.06 40.25 -11.38
N ARG A 96 45.85 39.80 -10.39
CA ARG A 96 45.31 39.00 -9.28
C ARG A 96 45.84 39.46 -7.94
N ILE A 97 44.93 39.56 -6.97
CA ILE A 97 45.22 39.78 -5.56
C ILE A 97 44.80 38.51 -4.82
N ARG A 98 45.76 37.77 -4.25
CA ARG A 98 45.52 36.51 -3.54
C ARG A 98 46.16 36.53 -2.17
N ILE A 99 45.32 36.62 -1.15
CA ILE A 99 45.75 36.59 0.24
C ILE A 99 44.98 35.48 0.93
N HIS A 100 45.68 34.42 1.32
CA HIS A 100 45.09 33.25 1.96
C HIS A 100 45.74 33.00 3.31
N GLY A 101 44.96 32.84 4.38
CA GLY A 101 45.51 32.46 5.69
C GLY A 101 46.37 33.54 6.36
N ARG A 102 46.26 34.81 5.95
CA ARG A 102 47.07 35.94 6.46
C ARG A 102 46.18 37.03 7.07
N PRO A 103 45.61 36.81 8.27
CA PRO A 103 44.60 37.69 8.86
C PRO A 103 45.06 39.13 9.05
N LYS A 104 46.26 39.33 9.62
CA LYS A 104 46.80 40.68 9.87
C LYS A 104 47.12 41.42 8.58
N THR A 105 47.70 40.72 7.61
CA THR A 105 48.09 41.27 6.30
C THR A 105 46.88 41.65 5.46
N ALA A 106 45.87 40.77 5.37
CA ALA A 106 44.64 41.04 4.64
C ALA A 106 43.87 42.23 5.24
N ALA A 107 43.73 42.27 6.58
CA ALA A 107 43.08 43.38 7.27
C ALA A 107 43.79 44.71 7.03
N LEU A 108 45.12 44.68 7.07
CA LEU A 108 45.94 45.85 6.78
C LEU A 108 45.77 46.35 5.33
N TYR A 109 45.80 45.47 4.33
CA TYR A 109 45.64 45.92 2.95
C TYR A 109 44.26 46.49 2.65
N LEU A 110 43.23 45.94 3.29
CA LEU A 110 41.88 46.47 3.19
C LEU A 110 41.74 47.88 3.79
N SER A 111 42.62 48.30 4.72
CA SER A 111 42.58 49.65 5.29
C SER A 111 43.25 50.73 4.42
N PHE A 112 43.94 50.37 3.33
CA PHE A 112 44.54 51.35 2.41
C PHE A 112 43.54 51.80 1.34
N ASP A 113 42.58 52.62 1.75
CA ASP A 113 41.44 53.07 0.92
C ASP A 113 41.86 53.72 -0.40
N PHE A 114 42.96 54.48 -0.40
CA PHE A 114 43.46 55.16 -1.59
C PHE A 114 43.78 54.19 -2.74
N PHE A 115 44.37 53.03 -2.42
CA PHE A 115 44.68 52.00 -3.42
C PHE A 115 43.40 51.47 -4.07
N TRP A 116 42.39 51.14 -3.26
CA TRP A 116 41.13 50.60 -3.74
C TRP A 116 40.35 51.63 -4.55
N LYS A 117 40.30 52.89 -4.11
CA LYS A 117 39.67 54.00 -4.82
C LYS A 117 40.18 54.15 -6.26
N TYR A 118 41.47 53.95 -6.47
CA TYR A 118 42.10 54.03 -7.80
C TYR A 118 42.58 52.67 -8.32
N CYS A 119 41.90 51.59 -7.92
CA CYS A 119 42.30 50.21 -8.21
C CYS A 119 42.69 50.01 -9.69
N PRO A 120 43.84 49.40 -10.02
CA PRO A 120 44.26 49.25 -11.40
C PRO A 120 43.24 48.47 -12.25
N LEU A 121 43.00 48.92 -13.50
CA LEU A 121 42.11 48.22 -14.46
C LEU A 121 42.57 46.79 -14.78
N THR A 122 43.85 46.49 -14.54
CA THR A 122 44.40 45.16 -14.75
C THR A 122 43.85 44.14 -13.76
N VAL A 123 43.44 44.56 -12.55
CA VAL A 123 42.98 43.65 -11.49
C VAL A 123 41.64 43.04 -11.88
N VAL A 124 41.64 41.72 -12.08
CA VAL A 124 40.48 40.92 -12.48
C VAL A 124 40.10 39.86 -11.44
N ASP A 125 41.02 39.38 -10.60
CA ASP A 125 40.72 38.38 -9.58
C ASP A 125 41.16 38.84 -8.19
N ILE A 126 40.25 38.79 -7.22
CA ILE A 126 40.50 39.13 -5.82
C ILE A 126 40.03 37.98 -4.94
N GLU A 127 40.98 37.34 -4.26
CA GLU A 127 40.75 36.21 -3.36
C GLU A 127 41.30 36.54 -1.97
N LEU A 128 40.42 36.71 -0.99
CA LEU A 128 40.74 37.01 0.40
C LEU A 128 40.25 35.87 1.31
N VAL A 129 40.64 34.64 1.02
CA VAL A 129 40.07 33.43 1.64
C VAL A 129 40.74 33.10 2.98
N ASN A 130 39.97 32.66 3.97
CA ASN A 130 40.49 32.14 5.23
C ASN A 130 41.39 33.15 5.98
N ASN A 131 40.98 34.42 6.03
CA ASN A 131 41.75 35.49 6.68
C ASN A 131 41.14 35.92 8.02
N SER A 132 40.13 35.20 8.54
CA SER A 132 39.42 35.59 9.77
C SER A 132 38.98 37.07 9.77
N LEU A 133 38.71 37.65 8.60
CA LEU A 133 38.35 39.06 8.47
C LEU A 133 36.99 39.29 9.09
N THR A 134 36.89 40.31 9.93
CA THR A 134 35.66 40.71 10.64
C THR A 134 35.08 41.99 10.00
N ASN A 135 34.00 42.53 10.57
CA ASN A 135 33.26 43.71 10.10
C ASN A 135 32.33 43.42 8.90
N GLY A 136 31.89 44.50 8.22
CA GLY A 136 31.00 44.47 7.07
C GLY A 136 31.66 43.95 5.79
N PHE A 137 30.88 43.84 4.72
CA PHE A 137 31.41 43.59 3.38
C PHE A 137 32.43 44.69 2.99
N PRO A 138 33.63 44.35 2.46
CA PRO A 138 34.63 45.33 2.08
C PRO A 138 34.26 46.03 0.76
N THR A 139 33.43 47.07 0.85
CA THR A 139 32.90 47.83 -0.30
C THR A 139 33.98 48.45 -1.18
N ASN A 140 35.13 48.80 -0.60
CA ASN A 140 36.21 49.50 -1.31
C ASN A 140 36.76 48.64 -2.46
N VAL A 141 36.75 47.32 -2.29
CA VAL A 141 37.16 46.32 -3.31
C VAL A 141 36.29 46.41 -4.57
N LEU A 142 35.04 46.87 -4.44
CA LEU A 142 34.11 47.03 -5.57
C LEU A 142 34.51 48.17 -6.53
N SER A 143 35.45 49.03 -6.13
CA SER A 143 36.03 50.07 -7.02
C SER A 143 36.88 49.47 -8.15
N CYS A 144 37.29 48.20 -8.02
CA CYS A 144 37.97 47.44 -9.07
C CYS A 144 36.97 47.01 -10.16
N ALA A 145 36.60 47.94 -11.05
CA ALA A 145 35.51 47.76 -12.02
C ALA A 145 35.67 46.60 -13.03
N GLN A 146 36.88 46.05 -13.22
CA GLN A 146 37.16 44.96 -14.16
C GLN A 146 37.16 43.57 -13.50
N ILE A 147 36.78 43.48 -12.22
CA ILE A 147 36.79 42.22 -11.48
C ILE A 147 35.86 41.17 -12.10
N ARG A 148 36.39 39.96 -12.24
CA ARG A 148 35.72 38.74 -12.71
C ARG A 148 35.50 37.75 -11.57
N THR A 149 36.46 37.66 -10.66
CA THR A 149 36.45 36.75 -9.52
C THR A 149 36.57 37.53 -8.22
N LEU A 150 35.58 37.41 -7.35
CA LEU A 150 35.61 37.90 -5.97
C LEU A 150 35.36 36.73 -5.01
N ASP A 151 36.41 36.27 -4.34
CA ASP A 151 36.31 35.24 -3.32
C ASP A 151 36.62 35.81 -1.93
N LEU A 152 35.60 35.87 -1.08
CA LEU A 152 35.67 36.32 0.31
C LEU A 152 35.36 35.18 1.29
N SER A 153 35.45 33.92 0.84
CA SER A 153 35.03 32.77 1.63
C SER A 153 35.89 32.51 2.87
N TYR A 154 35.32 31.79 3.84
CA TYR A 154 35.98 31.44 5.10
C TYR A 154 36.47 32.66 5.89
N ASN A 155 35.61 33.66 6.04
CA ASN A 155 35.88 34.82 6.90
C ASN A 155 34.78 34.95 7.97
N GLN A 156 34.79 36.06 8.69
CA GLN A 156 33.83 36.39 9.72
C GLN A 156 33.06 37.66 9.37
N PHE A 157 32.93 37.96 8.06
CA PHE A 157 32.18 39.12 7.59
C PHE A 157 30.72 39.02 8.02
N SER A 158 30.14 40.15 8.41
CA SER A 158 28.77 40.24 8.94
C SER A 158 28.04 41.46 8.39
N GLY A 159 26.77 41.65 8.75
CA GLY A 159 25.96 42.75 8.19
C GLY A 159 25.48 42.47 6.77
N PHE A 160 25.11 43.50 6.02
CA PHE A 160 24.47 43.35 4.71
C PHE A 160 25.48 43.26 3.56
N VAL A 161 25.13 42.49 2.53
CA VAL A 161 25.87 42.45 1.26
C VAL A 161 25.38 43.58 0.34
N PRO A 162 26.26 44.43 -0.21
CA PRO A 162 25.90 45.57 -1.05
C PRO A 162 25.55 45.13 -2.48
N VAL A 163 24.34 44.59 -2.67
CA VAL A 163 23.90 44.01 -3.95
C VAL A 163 23.88 45.03 -5.08
N GLN A 164 23.49 46.28 -4.81
CA GLN A 164 23.40 47.34 -5.81
C GLN A 164 24.78 47.61 -6.43
N ASP A 165 25.80 47.75 -5.59
CA ASP A 165 27.18 47.97 -6.03
C ASP A 165 27.74 46.75 -6.77
N LEU A 166 27.49 45.55 -6.23
CA LEU A 166 27.90 44.28 -6.87
C LEU A 166 27.23 44.05 -8.22
N SER A 167 25.96 44.46 -8.38
CA SER A 167 25.25 44.38 -9.65
C SER A 167 25.78 45.34 -10.71
N GLY A 168 26.44 46.42 -10.28
CA GLY A 168 27.08 47.40 -11.15
C GLY A 168 28.39 46.92 -11.79
N LEU A 169 28.92 45.76 -11.37
CA LEU A 169 30.13 45.16 -11.93
C LEU A 169 29.78 44.33 -13.17
N PRO A 170 30.15 44.78 -14.39
CA PRO A 170 29.70 44.15 -15.63
C PRO A 170 30.34 42.78 -15.86
N ASN A 171 31.57 42.58 -15.39
CA ASN A 171 32.39 41.41 -15.69
C ASN A 171 32.43 40.37 -14.57
N LEU A 172 31.71 40.57 -13.46
CA LEU A 172 31.73 39.65 -12.32
C LEU A 172 31.04 38.33 -12.67
N THR A 173 31.82 37.26 -12.79
CA THR A 173 31.36 35.91 -13.14
C THR A 173 31.42 34.94 -11.97
N HIS A 174 32.33 35.17 -11.02
CA HIS A 174 32.50 34.32 -9.85
C HIS A 174 32.45 35.17 -8.57
N LEU A 175 31.46 34.90 -7.73
CA LEU A 175 31.32 35.47 -6.40
C LEU A 175 31.26 34.31 -5.40
N ASN A 176 32.10 34.33 -4.37
CA ASN A 176 32.08 33.34 -3.30
C ASN A 176 32.10 34.04 -1.94
N LEU A 177 31.01 33.88 -1.20
CA LEU A 177 30.76 34.45 0.13
C LEU A 177 30.58 33.34 1.20
N SER A 178 30.83 32.08 0.84
CA SER A 178 30.59 30.93 1.71
C SER A 178 31.38 31.03 3.02
N TYR A 179 30.84 30.44 4.09
CA TYR A 179 31.46 30.46 5.42
C TYR A 179 31.74 31.89 5.91
N ASN A 180 30.68 32.69 6.01
CA ASN A 180 30.66 34.04 6.58
C ASN A 180 29.40 34.20 7.46
N ARG A 181 29.17 35.39 8.02
CA ARG A 181 28.06 35.67 8.95
C ARG A 181 27.20 36.86 8.49
N PHE A 182 27.01 37.03 7.18
CA PHE A 182 26.18 38.09 6.64
C PHE A 182 24.74 37.95 7.13
N SER A 183 24.05 39.08 7.28
CA SER A 183 22.67 39.13 7.75
C SER A 183 21.70 38.74 6.63
N GLU A 184 20.75 37.86 6.95
CA GLU A 184 19.59 37.59 6.12
C GLU A 184 18.74 38.86 6.02
N ASN A 185 18.89 39.64 4.95
CA ASN A 185 18.00 40.78 4.69
C ASN A 185 17.53 40.69 3.26
N LYS A 186 16.22 40.93 3.01
CA LYS A 186 15.44 41.20 1.77
C LYS A 186 15.94 40.76 0.38
N ILE A 187 17.04 40.03 0.28
CA ILE A 187 17.87 39.84 -0.90
C ILE A 187 17.71 38.41 -1.44
N SER A 188 17.04 37.53 -0.69
CA SER A 188 16.75 36.15 -1.09
C SER A 188 15.99 36.01 -2.42
N ASP A 189 15.41 37.10 -2.94
CA ASP A 189 14.72 37.16 -4.24
C ASP A 189 15.45 38.00 -5.32
N SER A 190 16.67 38.46 -5.06
CA SER A 190 17.43 39.19 -6.09
C SER A 190 17.89 38.23 -7.19
N GLU A 191 17.45 38.45 -8.42
CA GLU A 191 17.94 37.77 -9.64
C GLU A 191 19.47 37.78 -9.74
N PHE A 192 20.13 38.75 -9.11
CA PHE A 192 21.59 38.84 -9.05
C PHE A 192 22.25 37.56 -8.51
N PHE A 193 21.80 37.02 -7.38
CA PHE A 193 22.46 35.86 -6.77
C PHE A 193 22.19 34.56 -7.52
N LYS A 194 21.11 34.47 -8.31
CA LYS A 194 20.82 33.31 -9.16
C LYS A 194 21.85 33.13 -10.28
N ARG A 195 22.64 34.17 -10.60
CA ARG A 195 23.73 34.11 -11.59
C ARG A 195 24.93 33.28 -11.12
N PHE A 196 25.04 33.01 -9.82
CA PHE A 196 26.18 32.31 -9.22
C PHE A 196 25.79 30.94 -8.66
N ASN A 197 26.79 30.08 -8.43
CA ASN A 197 26.56 28.75 -7.89
C ASN A 197 26.07 28.82 -6.42
N ALA A 198 25.10 27.99 -6.03
CA ALA A 198 24.60 27.93 -4.67
C ALA A 198 25.69 27.58 -3.64
N SER A 199 26.72 26.83 -4.04
CA SER A 199 27.87 26.50 -3.19
C SER A 199 28.60 27.75 -2.68
N SER A 200 28.64 28.81 -3.49
CA SER A 200 29.25 30.10 -3.17
C SER A 200 28.63 30.82 -1.97
N PHE A 201 27.49 30.36 -1.49
CA PHE A 201 26.75 31.00 -0.40
C PHE A 201 26.51 30.06 0.78
N ILE A 202 27.06 28.83 0.77
CA ILE A 202 26.93 27.87 1.87
C ILE A 202 27.42 28.51 3.17
N GLN A 203 26.58 28.47 4.21
CA GLN A 203 26.90 29.06 5.53
C GLN A 203 27.38 30.51 5.46
N SER A 204 26.92 31.29 4.47
CA SER A 204 27.24 32.72 4.36
C SER A 204 26.26 33.62 5.11
N GLY A 205 25.06 33.09 5.43
CA GLY A 205 23.89 33.88 5.86
C GLY A 205 23.05 34.47 4.71
N VAL A 206 23.44 34.24 3.45
CA VAL A 206 22.81 34.83 2.24
C VAL A 206 21.88 33.83 1.50
N LEU A 207 21.95 32.52 1.81
CA LEU A 207 21.17 31.48 1.12
C LEU A 207 19.65 31.56 1.43
N PRO A 208 18.77 31.56 0.41
CA PRO A 208 17.33 31.49 0.63
C PRO A 208 16.91 30.14 1.22
N ASN A 209 15.96 30.18 2.16
CA ASN A 209 14.95 29.14 2.34
C ASN A 209 15.38 27.78 2.93
N VAL A 210 16.30 27.77 3.90
CA VAL A 210 16.61 26.57 4.71
C VAL A 210 15.34 25.92 5.30
N LYS A 211 14.32 26.72 5.66
CA LYS A 211 13.04 26.23 6.19
C LYS A 211 12.25 25.39 5.17
N ARG A 212 12.16 25.84 3.91
CA ARG A 212 11.40 25.13 2.85
C ARG A 212 12.06 23.79 2.48
N TYR A 213 13.39 23.76 2.43
CA TYR A 213 14.12 22.50 2.20
C TYR A 213 13.99 21.54 3.38
N LYS A 214 14.09 22.02 4.62
CA LYS A 214 13.86 21.19 5.83
C LYS A 214 12.47 20.55 5.82
N MET A 215 11.42 21.28 5.45
CA MET A 215 10.06 20.72 5.36
C MET A 215 9.92 19.66 4.26
N LYS A 216 10.50 19.87 3.08
CA LYS A 216 10.48 18.86 2.01
C LYS A 216 11.21 17.58 2.42
N VAL A 217 12.35 17.71 3.09
CA VAL A 217 13.13 16.56 3.59
C VAL A 217 12.36 15.82 4.69
N LEU A 218 11.73 16.54 5.62
CA LEU A 218 10.90 15.94 6.67
C LEU A 218 9.73 15.13 6.08
N VAL A 219 9.03 15.67 5.09
CA VAL A 219 7.92 14.98 4.41
C VAL A 219 8.43 13.72 3.70
N LEU A 220 9.56 13.80 2.98
CA LEU A 220 10.10 12.67 2.24
C LEU A 220 10.63 11.55 3.16
N LEU A 221 11.32 11.89 4.25
CA LEU A 221 11.96 10.90 5.11
C LEU A 221 11.04 10.32 6.19
N ILE A 222 9.98 11.02 6.57
CA ILE A 222 9.09 10.59 7.66
C ILE A 222 7.68 10.32 7.14
N VAL A 223 7.04 11.32 6.51
CA VAL A 223 5.63 11.22 6.13
C VAL A 223 5.41 10.16 5.05
N PHE A 224 6.27 10.13 4.03
CA PHE A 224 6.15 9.15 2.94
C PHE A 224 6.28 7.70 3.43
N PRO A 225 7.30 7.30 4.22
CA PRO A 225 7.37 5.95 4.79
C PRO A 225 6.16 5.60 5.67
N ILE A 226 5.69 6.52 6.52
CA ILE A 226 4.50 6.28 7.35
C ILE A 226 3.27 6.03 6.48
N MET A 227 3.07 6.83 5.43
CA MET A 227 1.97 6.64 4.48
C MET A 227 2.07 5.27 3.79
N VAL A 228 3.26 4.85 3.36
CA VAL A 228 3.46 3.52 2.75
C VAL A 228 3.14 2.40 3.75
N ILE A 229 3.56 2.51 5.01
CA ILE A 229 3.25 1.53 6.06
C ILE A 229 1.74 1.44 6.29
N LEU A 230 1.06 2.58 6.37
CA LEU A 230 -0.40 2.63 6.52
C LEU A 230 -1.11 1.99 5.32
N LEU A 231 -0.66 2.27 4.09
CA LEU A 231 -1.20 1.63 2.90
C LEU A 231 -0.98 0.12 2.94
N CYS A 232 0.23 -0.35 3.25
CA CYS A 232 0.51 -1.78 3.39
C CYS A 232 -0.37 -2.44 4.46
N PHE A 233 -0.58 -1.77 5.59
CA PHE A 233 -1.48 -2.25 6.65
C PHE A 233 -2.93 -2.31 6.17
N CYS A 234 -3.43 -1.27 5.51
CA CYS A 234 -4.77 -1.23 4.93
C CYS A 234 -4.97 -2.33 3.87
N PHE A 235 -4.00 -2.53 2.98
CA PHE A 235 -4.02 -3.61 1.99
C PHE A 235 -3.97 -4.98 2.64
N GLY A 236 -3.11 -5.18 3.64
CA GLY A 236 -3.05 -6.42 4.41
C GLY A 236 -4.36 -6.73 5.12
N TRP A 237 -4.96 -5.73 5.78
CA TRP A 237 -6.26 -5.84 6.42
C TRP A 237 -7.37 -6.19 5.42
N LEU A 238 -7.39 -5.53 4.27
CA LEU A 238 -8.34 -5.81 3.20
C LEU A 238 -8.19 -7.25 2.69
N CYS A 239 -6.96 -7.73 2.49
CA CYS A 239 -6.69 -9.10 2.05
C CYS A 239 -7.14 -10.15 3.06
N VAL A 240 -7.05 -9.87 4.37
CA VAL A 240 -7.54 -10.76 5.43
C VAL A 240 -9.06 -10.78 5.50
N LYS A 241 -9.71 -9.60 5.43
CA LYS A 241 -11.18 -9.50 5.52
C LYS A 241 -11.87 -10.02 4.25
N ARG A 242 -11.27 -9.74 3.09
CA ARG A 242 -11.81 -10.03 1.75
C ARG A 242 -10.76 -10.77 0.90
N PRO A 243 -10.48 -12.04 1.21
CA PRO A 243 -9.51 -12.86 0.47
C PRO A 243 -9.95 -13.13 -0.98
N ASP A 244 -11.19 -12.79 -1.34
CA ASP A 244 -11.67 -12.79 -2.71
C ASP A 244 -10.99 -11.72 -3.61
N TYR A 245 -10.36 -10.68 -3.03
CA TYR A 245 -9.51 -9.74 -3.79
C TYR A 245 -8.14 -10.34 -4.17
N LEU A 246 -7.73 -11.44 -3.53
CA LEU A 246 -6.45 -12.07 -3.82
C LEU A 246 -6.50 -12.86 -5.15
N PRO A 247 -5.35 -12.98 -5.85
CA PRO A 247 -5.21 -13.88 -6.99
C PRO A 247 -5.70 -15.29 -6.68
N ARG A 248 -6.29 -15.96 -7.67
CA ARG A 248 -6.92 -17.29 -7.51
C ARG A 248 -5.98 -18.36 -6.92
N THR A 249 -4.67 -18.23 -7.10
CA THR A 249 -3.65 -19.14 -6.57
C THR A 249 -3.49 -19.08 -5.05
N CYS A 250 -3.79 -17.93 -4.43
CA CYS A 250 -3.64 -17.72 -2.98
C CYS A 250 -4.93 -17.96 -2.19
N ARG A 251 -6.04 -18.33 -2.87
CA ARG A 251 -7.36 -18.47 -2.25
C ARG A 251 -7.59 -19.89 -1.74
N ARG A 252 -8.00 -20.03 -0.47
CA ARG A 252 -8.67 -21.25 0.00
C ARG A 252 -10.08 -21.29 -0.61
N ARG A 253 -10.27 -22.10 -1.65
CA ARG A 253 -11.49 -22.10 -2.47
C ARG A 253 -12.78 -22.41 -1.71
N ASN A 254 -12.68 -23.08 -0.56
CA ASN A 254 -13.81 -23.64 0.17
C ASN A 254 -14.17 -22.90 1.47
N LYS A 255 -13.42 -21.87 1.87
CA LYS A 255 -13.67 -21.10 3.10
C LYS A 255 -14.07 -19.66 2.78
N PHE A 256 -15.31 -19.32 3.08
CA PHE A 256 -15.89 -17.98 2.93
C PHE A 256 -15.75 -17.19 4.24
N THR A 257 -15.47 -15.89 4.13
CA THR A 257 -15.54 -14.97 5.27
C THR A 257 -16.95 -14.38 5.36
N PHE A 258 -17.34 -13.94 6.56
CA PHE A 258 -18.62 -13.22 6.76
C PHE A 258 -18.78 -12.05 5.77
N ALA A 259 -17.74 -11.23 5.60
CA ALA A 259 -17.75 -10.10 4.68
C ALA A 259 -17.90 -10.49 3.19
N MET A 260 -17.49 -11.72 2.81
CA MET A 260 -17.74 -12.23 1.46
C MET A 260 -19.23 -12.54 1.25
N LEU A 261 -19.85 -13.18 2.23
CA LEU A 261 -21.27 -13.55 2.15
C LEU A 261 -22.18 -12.33 2.31
N GLU A 262 -21.85 -11.43 3.23
CA GLU A 262 -22.54 -10.15 3.44
C GLU A 262 -22.64 -9.34 2.15
N ALA A 263 -21.56 -9.24 1.38
CA ALA A 263 -21.62 -8.53 0.11
C ALA A 263 -22.26 -9.33 -1.03
N ALA A 264 -22.28 -10.67 -0.94
CA ALA A 264 -22.95 -11.50 -1.93
C ALA A 264 -24.48 -11.43 -1.80
N THR A 265 -24.98 -11.10 -0.61
CA THR A 265 -26.42 -11.04 -0.28
C THR A 265 -26.94 -9.61 -0.09
N ASP A 266 -26.13 -8.59 -0.44
CA ASP A 266 -26.45 -7.18 -0.18
C ASP A 266 -26.83 -6.92 1.29
N GLU A 267 -25.89 -7.22 2.19
CA GLU A 267 -26.05 -7.11 3.64
C GLU A 267 -27.13 -8.03 4.23
N PHE A 268 -27.34 -9.19 3.61
CA PHE A 268 -28.43 -10.11 3.95
C PHE A 268 -29.81 -9.44 3.88
N SER A 269 -29.99 -8.58 2.86
CA SER A 269 -31.25 -7.90 2.58
C SER A 269 -32.40 -8.88 2.35
N ASP A 270 -33.60 -8.49 2.81
CA ASP A 270 -34.84 -9.27 2.64
C ASP A 270 -35.17 -9.54 1.16
N GLN A 271 -34.64 -8.74 0.23
CA GLN A 271 -34.80 -8.99 -1.22
C GLN A 271 -34.13 -10.28 -1.69
N HIS A 272 -33.10 -10.73 -0.97
CA HIS A 272 -32.35 -11.93 -1.27
C HIS A 272 -32.79 -13.13 -0.39
N LEU A 273 -33.73 -12.94 0.52
CA LEU A 273 -34.23 -13.98 1.40
C LEU A 273 -35.19 -14.91 0.64
N VAL A 274 -34.81 -16.19 0.52
CA VAL A 274 -35.59 -17.23 -0.16
C VAL A 274 -36.51 -17.95 0.82
N SER A 275 -35.99 -18.25 2.01
CA SER A 275 -36.75 -18.94 3.06
C SER A 275 -36.24 -18.54 4.43
N MET A 276 -37.17 -18.35 5.37
CA MET A 276 -36.89 -18.01 6.75
C MET A 276 -37.39 -19.11 7.67
N SER A 277 -36.54 -19.55 8.59
CA SER A 277 -36.95 -20.48 9.65
C SER A 277 -36.34 -20.10 10.99
N ASN A 278 -36.73 -20.82 12.05
CA ASN A 278 -36.17 -20.60 13.39
C ASN A 278 -34.70 -21.03 13.49
N THR A 279 -34.25 -21.95 12.64
CA THR A 279 -32.91 -22.57 12.72
C THR A 279 -31.99 -22.10 11.60
N VAL A 280 -32.50 -22.02 10.37
CA VAL A 280 -31.74 -21.72 9.15
C VAL A 280 -32.48 -20.71 8.28
N ASP A 281 -31.79 -19.65 7.89
CA ASP A 281 -32.27 -18.76 6.82
C ASP A 281 -31.54 -19.06 5.53
N ILE A 282 -32.26 -19.01 4.42
CA ILE A 282 -31.72 -19.31 3.10
C ILE A 282 -31.75 -18.03 2.27
N TYR A 283 -30.59 -17.60 1.80
CA TYR A 283 -30.43 -16.44 0.93
C TYR A 283 -29.95 -16.86 -0.45
N LYS A 284 -30.44 -16.18 -1.49
CA LYS A 284 -29.84 -16.18 -2.82
C LYS A 284 -28.75 -15.10 -2.84
N GLY A 285 -27.53 -15.46 -3.21
CA GLY A 285 -26.42 -14.52 -3.30
C GLY A 285 -25.68 -14.61 -4.63
N THR A 286 -24.95 -13.56 -4.98
CA THR A 286 -24.03 -13.57 -6.13
C THR A 286 -22.61 -13.32 -5.62
N LEU A 287 -21.74 -14.32 -5.75
CA LEU A 287 -20.33 -14.17 -5.40
C LEU A 287 -19.66 -13.18 -6.34
N ARG A 288 -18.53 -12.63 -5.91
CA ARG A 288 -17.79 -11.63 -6.70
C ARG A 288 -17.39 -12.09 -8.10
N ASP A 289 -17.16 -13.37 -8.29
CA ASP A 289 -16.83 -13.93 -9.61
C ASP A 289 -18.06 -14.13 -10.52
N GLY A 290 -19.24 -13.69 -10.08
CA GLY A 290 -20.51 -13.81 -10.79
C GLY A 290 -21.25 -15.12 -10.52
N THR A 291 -20.69 -16.01 -9.70
CA THR A 291 -21.36 -17.29 -9.38
C THR A 291 -22.59 -17.03 -8.51
N GLU A 292 -23.78 -17.41 -8.99
CA GLU A 292 -25.00 -17.43 -8.18
C GLU A 292 -24.97 -18.59 -7.18
N THR A 293 -25.34 -18.33 -5.92
CA THR A 293 -25.24 -19.30 -4.82
C THR A 293 -26.46 -19.29 -3.91
N LYS A 294 -26.78 -20.45 -3.35
CA LYS A 294 -27.68 -20.60 -2.19
C LYS A 294 -26.85 -20.61 -0.92
N ILE A 295 -27.13 -19.69 0.00
CA ILE A 295 -26.42 -19.49 1.27
C ILE A 295 -27.35 -19.84 2.43
N GLU A 296 -27.06 -20.94 3.11
CA GLU A 296 -27.81 -21.42 4.27
C GLU A 296 -27.12 -20.91 5.54
N VAL A 297 -27.76 -19.99 6.26
CA VAL A 297 -27.23 -19.32 7.45
C VAL A 297 -27.85 -19.93 8.71
N TYR A 298 -27.02 -20.54 9.55
CA TYR A 298 -27.46 -21.18 10.80
C TYR A 298 -27.49 -20.17 11.95
N LYS A 299 -28.68 -19.92 12.51
CA LYS A 299 -28.92 -18.89 13.56
C LYS A 299 -28.43 -19.28 14.94
N GLU A 300 -28.39 -20.58 15.26
CA GLU A 300 -28.08 -21.06 16.59
C GLU A 300 -26.63 -20.68 16.98
N LYS A 301 -26.48 -19.99 18.12
CA LYS A 301 -25.19 -19.78 18.77
C LYS A 301 -24.75 -21.07 19.43
N VAL A 302 -23.61 -21.60 19.00
CA VAL A 302 -23.12 -22.91 19.43
C VAL A 302 -21.75 -22.81 20.10
N SER A 303 -21.43 -23.82 20.92
CA SER A 303 -20.13 -23.97 21.59
C SER A 303 -18.97 -24.05 20.59
N SER A 304 -17.73 -23.89 21.06
CA SER A 304 -16.54 -24.10 20.22
C SER A 304 -16.44 -25.52 19.66
N GLU A 305 -16.94 -26.51 20.39
CA GLU A 305 -16.95 -27.92 19.99
C GLU A 305 -17.90 -28.15 18.81
N LYS A 306 -19.17 -27.73 18.92
CA LYS A 306 -20.15 -27.78 17.82
C LYS A 306 -19.69 -27.00 16.58
N ARG A 307 -18.91 -25.92 16.74
CA ARG A 307 -18.28 -25.21 15.60
C ARG A 307 -17.21 -26.03 14.90
N ARG A 308 -16.46 -26.85 15.64
CA ARG A 308 -15.46 -27.77 15.08
C ARG A 308 -16.17 -28.89 14.31
N GLU A 309 -17.18 -29.51 14.91
CA GLU A 309 -18.00 -30.53 14.26
C GLU A 309 -18.63 -30.00 12.95
N PHE A 310 -19.20 -28.79 12.97
CA PHE A 310 -19.73 -28.15 11.77
C PHE A 310 -18.67 -28.01 10.67
N ALA A 311 -17.44 -27.61 11.01
CA ALA A 311 -16.36 -27.46 10.03
C ALA A 311 -15.91 -28.80 9.45
N GLU A 312 -15.85 -29.85 10.27
CA GLU A 312 -15.50 -31.21 9.84
C GLU A 312 -16.53 -31.75 8.85
N VAL A 313 -17.83 -31.61 9.17
CA VAL A 313 -18.94 -32.00 8.27
C VAL A 313 -18.90 -31.21 6.96
N CYS A 314 -18.73 -29.87 7.03
CA CYS A 314 -18.63 -29.05 5.81
C CYS A 314 -17.45 -29.44 4.93
N GLU A 315 -16.33 -29.85 5.52
CA GLU A 315 -15.15 -30.31 4.78
C GLU A 315 -15.39 -31.64 4.07
N MET A 316 -16.19 -32.54 4.66
CA MET A 316 -16.65 -33.77 4.00
C MET A 316 -17.64 -33.46 2.88
N VAL A 317 -18.69 -32.68 3.19
CA VAL A 317 -19.76 -32.31 2.23
C VAL A 317 -19.19 -31.53 1.03
N PHE A 318 -18.16 -30.70 1.20
CA PHE A 318 -17.48 -30.01 0.12
C PHE A 318 -16.83 -30.96 -0.91
N LYS A 319 -16.36 -32.15 -0.47
CA LYS A 319 -15.70 -33.14 -1.31
C LYS A 319 -16.69 -33.97 -2.15
N LEU A 320 -17.98 -33.92 -1.85
CA LEU A 320 -19.00 -34.67 -2.56
C LEU A 320 -19.06 -34.26 -4.04
N ARG A 321 -19.05 -35.26 -4.92
CA ARG A 321 -19.18 -35.09 -6.37
C ARG A 321 -20.05 -36.22 -6.90
N HIS A 322 -21.31 -35.89 -7.18
CA HIS A 322 -22.26 -36.83 -7.76
C HIS A 322 -23.32 -36.05 -8.57
N LYS A 323 -23.80 -36.63 -9.67
CA LYS A 323 -24.79 -35.99 -10.56
C LYS A 323 -26.15 -35.73 -9.87
N ASN A 324 -26.46 -36.47 -8.80
CA ASN A 324 -27.72 -36.35 -8.04
C ASN A 324 -27.58 -35.61 -6.69
N LEU A 325 -26.49 -34.87 -6.49
CA LEU A 325 -26.26 -34.06 -5.29
C LEU A 325 -25.95 -32.63 -5.69
N VAL A 326 -26.48 -31.65 -4.95
CA VAL A 326 -26.10 -30.25 -5.17
C VAL A 326 -24.63 -30.05 -4.82
N ARG A 327 -23.90 -29.32 -5.68
CA ARG A 327 -22.49 -29.04 -5.44
C ARG A 327 -22.31 -27.99 -4.35
N VAL A 328 -21.58 -28.37 -3.32
CA VAL A 328 -21.16 -27.47 -2.26
C VAL A 328 -19.91 -26.70 -2.69
N LEU A 329 -20.00 -25.37 -2.64
CA LEU A 329 -18.95 -24.44 -3.03
C LEU A 329 -18.01 -24.12 -1.85
N GLY A 330 -18.55 -24.18 -0.63
CA GLY A 330 -17.77 -24.04 0.59
C GLY A 330 -18.64 -23.66 1.78
N TRP A 331 -18.00 -23.13 2.82
CA TRP A 331 -18.68 -22.78 4.06
C TRP A 331 -18.04 -21.55 4.74
N CYS A 332 -18.80 -20.90 5.60
CA CYS A 332 -18.32 -19.90 6.55
C CYS A 332 -18.46 -20.45 7.97
N ASN A 333 -17.40 -20.36 8.78
CA ASN A 333 -17.42 -20.70 10.20
C ASN A 333 -16.72 -19.59 10.99
N SER A 334 -17.40 -18.45 11.10
CA SER A 334 -16.95 -17.28 11.84
C SER A 334 -17.56 -17.27 13.25
N ARG A 335 -17.03 -16.46 14.17
CA ARG A 335 -17.60 -16.32 15.54
C ARG A 335 -19.07 -15.88 15.53
N ASN A 336 -19.45 -15.08 14.52
CA ASN A 336 -20.76 -14.46 14.44
C ASN A 336 -21.73 -15.19 13.49
N MET A 337 -21.22 -16.12 12.67
CA MET A 337 -22.01 -16.75 11.61
C MET A 337 -21.43 -18.09 11.19
N ARG A 338 -22.33 -19.07 11.06
CA ARG A 338 -22.09 -20.32 10.35
C ARG A 338 -22.95 -20.33 9.10
N ALA A 339 -22.37 -20.67 7.96
CA ALA A 339 -23.12 -20.80 6.73
C ALA A 339 -22.58 -21.90 5.83
N LEU A 340 -23.46 -22.57 5.11
CA LEU A 340 -23.13 -23.50 4.03
C LEU A 340 -23.45 -22.83 2.69
N VAL A 341 -22.53 -22.88 1.74
CA VAL A 341 -22.66 -22.22 0.43
C VAL A 341 -22.70 -23.29 -0.65
N THR A 342 -23.80 -23.33 -1.37
CA THR A 342 -24.05 -24.26 -2.48
C THR A 342 -24.31 -23.49 -3.77
N GLU A 343 -24.15 -24.15 -4.92
CA GLU A 343 -24.53 -23.53 -6.18
C GLU A 343 -26.03 -23.23 -6.22
N TRP A 344 -26.41 -22.12 -6.85
CA TRP A 344 -27.81 -21.85 -7.13
C TRP A 344 -28.25 -22.74 -8.29
N ILE A 345 -29.27 -23.57 -8.07
CA ILE A 345 -29.89 -24.38 -9.12
C ILE A 345 -31.07 -23.58 -9.67
N GLN A 346 -31.02 -23.29 -10.97
CA GLN A 346 -32.19 -22.81 -11.70
C GLN A 346 -33.11 -24.02 -11.90
N GLY A 347 -34.27 -23.95 -11.27
CA GLY A 347 -35.18 -25.08 -11.14
C GLY A 347 -36.11 -24.91 -9.96
N GLU A 348 -36.97 -25.91 -9.79
CA GLU A 348 -37.97 -25.95 -8.73
C GLU A 348 -37.74 -27.18 -7.85
N ASN A 349 -38.32 -27.19 -6.64
CA ASN A 349 -38.26 -28.38 -5.79
C ASN A 349 -39.31 -29.41 -6.24
N VAL A 350 -39.15 -30.66 -5.82
CA VAL A 350 -40.07 -31.74 -6.20
C VAL A 350 -41.50 -31.44 -5.73
N GLU A 351 -41.67 -30.77 -4.59
CA GLU A 351 -42.98 -30.35 -4.07
C GLU A 351 -43.74 -29.45 -5.05
N THR A 352 -43.14 -28.37 -5.55
CA THR A 352 -43.79 -27.50 -6.54
C THR A 352 -43.94 -28.20 -7.89
N TRP A 353 -42.95 -29.01 -8.27
CA TRP A 353 -42.99 -29.78 -9.50
C TRP A 353 -44.14 -30.78 -9.55
N LEU A 354 -44.44 -31.48 -8.44
CA LEU A 354 -45.57 -32.42 -8.34
C LEU A 354 -46.92 -31.74 -8.59
N SER A 355 -47.03 -30.44 -8.35
CA SER A 355 -48.22 -29.64 -8.67
C SER A 355 -48.31 -29.22 -10.14
N SER A 356 -47.20 -29.31 -10.89
CA SER A 356 -47.09 -28.91 -12.30
C SER A 356 -47.65 -29.96 -13.27
N SER A 357 -47.93 -29.54 -14.51
CA SER A 357 -48.30 -30.47 -15.59
C SER A 357 -47.16 -31.39 -16.03
N MET A 358 -45.91 -31.13 -15.61
CA MET A 358 -44.76 -31.94 -15.97
C MET A 358 -44.64 -33.23 -15.17
N ALA A 359 -45.23 -33.27 -13.97
CA ALA A 359 -45.26 -34.44 -13.09
C ALA A 359 -46.39 -35.43 -13.38
N LEU A 360 -47.22 -35.21 -14.41
CA LEU A 360 -48.37 -36.07 -14.74
C LEU A 360 -47.97 -37.49 -15.20
N SER A 361 -46.70 -37.71 -15.57
CA SER A 361 -46.22 -38.99 -16.09
C SER A 361 -45.48 -39.81 -15.02
N TRP A 362 -45.95 -41.03 -14.77
CA TRP A 362 -45.27 -42.01 -13.90
C TRP A 362 -43.80 -42.18 -14.27
N ARG A 363 -43.48 -42.30 -15.56
CA ARG A 363 -42.11 -42.49 -16.06
C ARG A 363 -41.17 -41.35 -15.64
N ARG A 364 -41.68 -40.12 -15.53
CA ARG A 364 -40.88 -38.97 -15.06
C ARG A 364 -40.68 -39.03 -13.55
N ARG A 365 -41.72 -39.33 -12.77
CA ARG A 365 -41.62 -39.52 -11.31
C ARG A 365 -40.63 -40.62 -10.95
N LEU A 366 -40.71 -41.76 -11.64
CA LEU A 366 -39.79 -42.88 -11.45
C LEU A 366 -38.34 -42.51 -11.77
N ARG A 367 -38.09 -41.69 -12.80
CA ARG A 367 -36.75 -41.19 -13.12
C ARG A 367 -36.18 -40.33 -11.98
N VAL A 368 -37.00 -39.47 -11.39
CA VAL A 368 -36.63 -38.65 -10.23
C VAL A 368 -36.28 -39.54 -9.04
N VAL A 369 -37.12 -40.51 -8.72
CA VAL A 369 -36.87 -41.47 -7.63
C VAL A 369 -35.58 -42.25 -7.86
N LEU A 370 -35.34 -42.75 -9.08
CA LEU A 370 -34.11 -43.48 -9.41
C LEU A 370 -32.86 -42.64 -9.20
N GLY A 371 -32.85 -41.37 -9.64
CA GLY A 371 -31.71 -40.48 -9.40
C GLY A 371 -31.49 -40.18 -7.92
N VAL A 372 -32.57 -40.06 -7.13
CA VAL A 372 -32.48 -39.95 -5.67
C VAL A 372 -31.84 -41.20 -5.06
N VAL A 373 -32.28 -42.41 -5.44
CA VAL A 373 -31.69 -43.67 -4.95
C VAL A 373 -30.20 -43.74 -5.31
N GLU A 374 -29.81 -43.38 -6.54
CA GLU A 374 -28.41 -43.32 -6.95
C GLU A 374 -27.58 -42.39 -6.05
N GLY A 375 -28.13 -41.20 -5.71
CA GLY A 375 -27.51 -40.28 -4.76
C GLY A 375 -27.38 -40.86 -3.35
N ILE A 376 -28.41 -41.54 -2.85
CA ILE A 376 -28.41 -42.18 -1.52
C ILE A 376 -27.39 -43.32 -1.48
N CYS A 377 -27.32 -44.16 -2.52
CA CYS A 377 -26.34 -45.23 -2.62
C CYS A 377 -24.91 -44.67 -2.57
N TYR A 378 -24.63 -43.59 -3.33
CA TYR A 378 -23.32 -42.92 -3.28
C TYR A 378 -22.98 -42.40 -1.88
N LEU A 379 -23.94 -41.74 -1.20
CA LEU A 379 -23.72 -41.25 0.16
C LEU A 379 -23.50 -42.39 1.15
N SER A 380 -24.31 -43.45 1.09
CA SER A 380 -24.21 -44.57 2.04
C SER A 380 -22.95 -45.41 1.86
N ASP A 381 -22.46 -45.56 0.63
CA ASP A 381 -21.30 -46.40 0.32
C ASP A 381 -19.98 -45.65 0.53
N GLN A 382 -19.91 -44.39 0.07
CA GLN A 382 -18.67 -43.62 0.04
C GLN A 382 -18.55 -42.59 1.19
N TRP A 383 -19.67 -42.19 1.80
CA TRP A 383 -19.73 -41.10 2.80
C TRP A 383 -20.73 -41.39 3.94
N PRO A 384 -20.59 -42.52 4.67
CA PRO A 384 -21.56 -42.96 5.67
C PRO A 384 -21.70 -42.01 6.86
N GLU A 385 -20.79 -41.06 7.05
CA GLU A 385 -20.88 -40.05 8.11
C GLU A 385 -21.84 -38.90 7.78
N ILE A 386 -22.19 -38.70 6.50
CA ILE A 386 -22.98 -37.55 6.06
C ILE A 386 -24.47 -37.83 6.20
N THR A 387 -25.16 -36.92 6.89
CA THR A 387 -26.62 -36.92 7.01
C THR A 387 -27.25 -35.94 6.03
N PHE A 388 -28.44 -36.27 5.56
CA PHE A 388 -29.21 -35.45 4.63
C PHE A 388 -30.68 -35.51 4.99
N ASP A 389 -31.41 -34.49 4.57
CA ASP A 389 -32.86 -34.47 4.68
C ASP A 389 -33.47 -34.92 3.36
N LEU A 390 -34.41 -35.86 3.42
CA LEU A 390 -35.07 -36.38 2.23
C LEU A 390 -36.57 -36.15 2.31
N THR A 391 -37.00 -35.07 1.69
CA THR A 391 -38.38 -34.64 1.53
C THR A 391 -38.58 -34.16 0.10
N THR A 392 -39.82 -34.02 -0.35
CA THR A 392 -40.13 -33.40 -1.65
C THR A 392 -39.66 -31.94 -1.75
N SER A 393 -39.53 -31.24 -0.62
CA SER A 393 -38.97 -29.88 -0.56
C SER A 393 -37.44 -29.82 -0.59
N SER A 394 -36.75 -30.90 -0.18
CA SER A 394 -35.28 -30.94 -0.12
C SER A 394 -34.62 -31.44 -1.41
N VAL A 395 -35.40 -32.04 -2.33
CA VAL A 395 -34.93 -32.47 -3.65
C VAL A 395 -35.27 -31.40 -4.69
N LEU A 396 -34.24 -30.92 -5.40
CA LEU A 396 -34.37 -29.96 -6.49
C LEU A 396 -34.33 -30.67 -7.84
N LEU A 397 -35.04 -30.13 -8.83
CA LEU A 397 -34.95 -30.57 -10.22
C LEU A 397 -34.24 -29.49 -11.04
N SER A 398 -33.15 -29.86 -11.70
CA SER A 398 -32.45 -28.95 -12.61
C SER A 398 -33.27 -28.68 -13.87
N ASP A 399 -33.34 -27.42 -14.32
CA ASP A 399 -34.09 -27.01 -15.52
C ASP A 399 -33.65 -27.71 -16.81
N ASP A 400 -32.35 -28.03 -16.95
CA ASP A 400 -31.78 -28.55 -18.20
C ASP A 400 -32.33 -29.95 -18.55
N ASN A 401 -32.25 -30.88 -17.59
CA ASN A 401 -32.51 -32.30 -17.82
C ASN A 401 -33.53 -32.91 -16.84
N GLN A 402 -34.09 -32.12 -15.92
CA GLN A 402 -34.90 -32.59 -14.79
C GLN A 402 -34.17 -33.64 -13.96
N GLU A 403 -32.86 -33.49 -13.80
CA GLU A 403 -32.07 -34.36 -12.92
C GLU A 403 -32.36 -34.01 -11.45
N PRO A 404 -32.63 -35.01 -10.60
CA PRO A 404 -32.92 -34.79 -9.19
C PRO A 404 -31.62 -34.58 -8.40
N LEU A 405 -31.62 -33.55 -7.56
CA LEU A 405 -30.49 -33.12 -6.75
C LEU A 405 -30.91 -33.07 -5.28
N ILE A 406 -30.30 -33.90 -4.43
CA ILE A 406 -30.44 -33.78 -2.97
C ILE A 406 -29.72 -32.50 -2.55
N SER A 407 -30.46 -31.56 -1.95
CA SER A 407 -29.98 -30.19 -1.73
C SER A 407 -29.79 -29.76 -0.28
N HIS A 408 -30.25 -30.58 0.68
CA HIS A 408 -30.22 -30.24 2.11
C HIS A 408 -29.45 -31.29 2.91
N PHE A 409 -28.24 -30.93 3.36
CA PHE A 409 -27.38 -31.77 4.19
C PHE A 409 -27.58 -31.40 5.66
N LYS A 410 -27.87 -32.39 6.51
CA LYS A 410 -28.02 -32.18 7.95
C LYS A 410 -26.64 -32.12 8.60
N ILE A 411 -26.51 -31.28 9.62
CA ILE A 411 -25.24 -31.06 10.32
C ILE A 411 -25.46 -31.26 11.81
N GLY A 412 -24.78 -32.24 12.39
CA GLY A 412 -24.82 -32.55 13.83
C GLY A 412 -25.68 -33.76 14.21
N ASP A 413 -26.46 -34.30 13.29
CA ASP A 413 -27.21 -35.54 13.50
C ASP A 413 -26.36 -36.77 13.11
N ARG A 414 -26.44 -37.83 13.93
CA ARG A 414 -25.80 -39.11 13.59
C ARG A 414 -26.54 -39.78 12.45
N ASN A 415 -25.80 -40.25 11.46
CA ASN A 415 -26.39 -41.01 10.37
C ASN A 415 -26.99 -42.32 10.88
N ASN A 416 -28.28 -42.52 10.61
CA ASN A 416 -28.96 -43.78 10.85
C ASN A 416 -29.50 -44.27 9.51
N LEU A 417 -28.87 -45.30 8.97
CA LEU A 417 -29.27 -45.91 7.70
C LEU A 417 -30.75 -46.30 7.70
N SER A 418 -31.27 -46.78 8.83
CA SER A 418 -32.68 -47.13 8.97
C SER A 418 -33.61 -45.92 8.81
N THR A 419 -33.20 -44.76 9.33
CA THR A 419 -33.92 -43.49 9.13
C THR A 419 -33.85 -43.01 7.69
N ASN A 420 -32.71 -43.16 7.01
CA ASN A 420 -32.61 -42.79 5.59
C ASN A 420 -33.50 -43.68 4.70
N ILE A 421 -33.55 -44.99 4.99
CA ILE A 421 -34.44 -45.91 4.28
C ILE A 421 -35.91 -45.57 4.57
N PHE A 422 -36.25 -45.24 5.82
CA PHE A 422 -37.58 -44.78 6.17
C PHE A 422 -37.97 -43.51 5.40
N ASN A 423 -37.12 -42.48 5.41
CA ASN A 423 -37.36 -41.22 4.71
C ASN A 423 -37.47 -41.44 3.18
N PHE A 424 -36.69 -42.37 2.63
CA PHE A 424 -36.82 -42.75 1.23
C PHE A 424 -38.19 -43.40 0.95
N GLY A 425 -38.65 -44.29 1.82
CA GLY A 425 -39.97 -44.89 1.72
C GLY A 425 -41.07 -43.84 1.73
N LEU A 426 -41.00 -42.88 2.66
CA LEU A 426 -41.95 -41.78 2.75
C LEU A 426 -41.93 -40.90 1.49
N PHE A 427 -40.74 -40.51 1.04
CA PHE A 427 -40.54 -39.75 -0.20
C PHE A 427 -41.12 -40.48 -1.41
N PHE A 428 -40.86 -41.79 -1.55
CA PHE A 428 -41.34 -42.54 -2.71
C PHE A 428 -42.86 -42.68 -2.72
N VAL A 429 -43.48 -42.86 -1.54
CA VAL A 429 -44.94 -42.88 -1.46
C VAL A 429 -45.53 -41.50 -1.74
N GLU A 430 -44.95 -40.42 -1.22
CA GLU A 430 -45.37 -39.04 -1.52
C GLU A 430 -45.28 -38.73 -3.03
N MET A 431 -44.25 -39.23 -3.72
CA MET A 431 -44.13 -39.13 -5.19
C MET A 431 -45.30 -39.80 -5.92
N ILE A 432 -45.96 -40.79 -5.33
CA ILE A 432 -47.08 -41.52 -5.96
C ILE A 432 -48.42 -40.87 -5.61
N THR A 433 -48.60 -40.52 -4.33
CA THR A 433 -49.88 -40.03 -3.81
C THR A 433 -50.07 -38.53 -4.00
N ASN A 434 -48.97 -37.75 -4.03
CA ASN A 434 -48.98 -36.30 -3.91
C ASN A 434 -49.79 -35.80 -2.69
N LEU A 435 -49.83 -36.63 -1.65
CA LEU A 435 -50.48 -36.36 -0.37
C LEU A 435 -49.41 -36.09 0.68
N ARG A 436 -49.61 -35.06 1.50
CA ARG A 436 -48.63 -34.63 2.51
C ARG A 436 -48.98 -35.14 3.90
N PRO A 437 -48.02 -35.62 4.70
CA PRO A 437 -48.18 -35.65 6.14
C PRO A 437 -48.27 -34.22 6.67
N ASP A 438 -49.27 -33.90 7.51
CA ASP A 438 -49.38 -32.59 8.16
C ASP A 438 -48.28 -32.44 9.23
N LEU A 439 -47.13 -31.90 8.82
CA LEU A 439 -45.90 -31.79 9.62
C LEU A 439 -46.05 -30.95 10.91
N GLY A 440 -47.21 -30.33 11.15
CA GLY A 440 -47.52 -29.58 12.37
C GLY A 440 -48.06 -30.41 13.55
N GLN A 441 -48.44 -31.68 13.35
CA GLN A 441 -48.98 -32.56 14.40
C GLN A 441 -48.08 -33.75 14.73
N GLU A 442 -47.99 -34.10 16.02
CA GLU A 442 -47.41 -35.37 16.45
C GLU A 442 -48.15 -36.54 15.78
N ASP A 443 -47.39 -37.56 15.36
CA ASP A 443 -47.83 -38.75 14.62
C ASP A 443 -48.34 -38.54 13.17
N SER A 444 -48.09 -37.39 12.56
CA SER A 444 -48.56 -37.10 11.19
C SER A 444 -48.07 -38.10 10.14
N GLU A 445 -46.78 -38.47 10.16
CA GLU A 445 -46.19 -39.47 9.27
C GLU A 445 -46.84 -40.85 9.46
N ARG A 446 -47.11 -41.23 10.71
CA ARG A 446 -47.74 -42.50 11.05
C ARG A 446 -49.18 -42.57 10.55
N ARG A 447 -49.99 -41.53 10.78
CA ARG A 447 -51.37 -41.45 10.29
C ARG A 447 -51.43 -41.45 8.78
N TYR A 448 -50.49 -40.74 8.14
CA TYR A 448 -50.35 -40.73 6.69
C TYR A 448 -50.09 -42.13 6.14
N LEU A 449 -49.11 -42.85 6.69
CA LEU A 449 -48.82 -44.24 6.28
C LEU A 449 -49.97 -45.20 6.60
N GLU A 450 -50.69 -44.99 7.70
CA GLU A 450 -51.85 -45.78 8.08
C GLU A 450 -53.02 -45.59 7.11
N TYR A 451 -53.28 -44.35 6.67
CA TYR A 451 -54.27 -44.06 5.61
C TYR A 451 -53.98 -44.85 4.33
N ILE A 452 -52.72 -44.86 3.89
CA ILE A 452 -52.29 -45.61 2.71
C ILE A 452 -52.52 -47.11 2.91
N ARG A 453 -52.17 -47.65 4.09
CA ARG A 453 -52.35 -49.08 4.41
C ARG A 453 -53.81 -49.52 4.49
N VAL A 454 -54.72 -48.63 4.89
CA VAL A 454 -56.16 -48.92 4.94
C VAL A 454 -56.76 -49.04 3.53
N HIS A 455 -56.27 -48.26 2.58
CA HIS A 455 -56.82 -48.22 1.22
C HIS A 455 -56.07 -49.11 0.22
N TYR A 456 -54.79 -49.42 0.47
CA TYR A 456 -53.97 -50.27 -0.38
C TYR A 456 -53.92 -51.72 0.16
N PRO A 457 -54.08 -52.77 -0.69
CA PRO A 457 -54.03 -52.76 -2.15
C PRO A 457 -55.39 -52.67 -2.87
N ASP A 458 -56.51 -52.75 -2.15
CA ASP A 458 -57.84 -52.97 -2.76
C ASP A 458 -58.46 -51.71 -3.39
N ASN A 459 -58.08 -50.51 -2.94
CA ASN A 459 -58.64 -49.23 -3.37
C ASN A 459 -57.54 -48.26 -3.81
N LEU A 460 -56.70 -48.72 -4.73
CA LEU A 460 -55.50 -48.02 -5.18
C LEU A 460 -55.81 -46.65 -5.84
N GLU A 461 -56.93 -46.52 -6.55
CA GLU A 461 -57.35 -45.27 -7.20
C GLU A 461 -57.56 -44.11 -6.22
N ARG A 462 -57.89 -44.40 -4.95
CA ARG A 462 -58.02 -43.37 -3.90
C ARG A 462 -56.71 -42.89 -3.32
N VAL A 463 -55.65 -43.68 -3.49
CA VAL A 463 -54.33 -43.41 -2.90
C VAL A 463 -53.43 -42.68 -3.88
N ILE A 464 -53.52 -43.01 -5.16
CA ILE A 464 -52.68 -42.42 -6.19
C ILE A 464 -53.12 -41.00 -6.51
N ASP A 465 -52.17 -40.12 -6.81
CA ASP A 465 -52.43 -38.79 -7.34
C ASP A 465 -53.39 -38.84 -8.54
N GLU A 466 -54.57 -38.25 -8.39
CA GLU A 466 -55.63 -38.19 -9.41
C GLU A 466 -55.14 -37.60 -10.74
N LYS A 467 -54.11 -36.74 -10.70
CA LYS A 467 -53.52 -36.12 -11.89
C LYS A 467 -52.55 -37.05 -12.62
N MET A 468 -52.06 -38.11 -11.99
CA MET A 468 -51.09 -39.01 -12.60
C MET A 468 -51.76 -39.93 -13.63
N LYS A 469 -51.30 -39.84 -14.88
CA LYS A 469 -51.80 -40.70 -15.97
C LYS A 469 -51.28 -42.13 -15.80
N ILE A 470 -52.18 -43.06 -15.53
CA ILE A 470 -51.86 -44.48 -15.34
C ILE A 470 -52.65 -45.29 -16.35
N GLU A 471 -51.94 -46.00 -17.24
CA GLU A 471 -52.54 -46.84 -18.28
C GLU A 471 -51.89 -48.23 -18.29
N GLY A 472 -52.68 -49.29 -18.34
CA GLY A 472 -52.20 -50.68 -18.51
C GLY A 472 -51.10 -51.09 -17.51
N ARG A 473 -49.91 -51.43 -18.02
CA ARG A 473 -48.75 -51.94 -17.24
C ARG A 473 -48.22 -50.98 -16.17
N THR A 474 -48.53 -49.69 -16.31
CA THR A 474 -48.14 -48.65 -15.37
C THR A 474 -48.78 -48.86 -13.99
N PHE A 475 -49.97 -49.47 -13.95
CA PHE A 475 -50.70 -49.74 -12.70
C PHE A 475 -49.97 -50.75 -11.82
N ASP A 476 -49.47 -51.85 -12.41
CA ASP A 476 -48.69 -52.86 -11.69
C ASP A 476 -47.35 -52.31 -11.19
N GLN A 477 -46.70 -51.44 -11.98
CA GLN A 477 -45.48 -50.73 -11.58
C GLN A 477 -45.72 -49.83 -10.37
N VAL A 478 -46.80 -49.06 -10.36
CA VAL A 478 -47.16 -48.21 -9.22
C VAL A 478 -47.50 -49.05 -7.98
N LYS A 479 -48.18 -50.18 -8.16
CA LYS A 479 -48.45 -51.14 -7.07
C LYS A 479 -47.15 -51.65 -6.45
N GLN A 480 -46.19 -52.07 -7.27
CA GLN A 480 -44.87 -52.50 -6.78
C GLN A 480 -44.12 -51.36 -6.06
N ALA A 481 -44.22 -50.13 -6.57
CA ALA A 481 -43.58 -48.96 -5.96
C ALA A 481 -44.17 -48.61 -4.58
N ILE A 482 -45.50 -48.61 -4.42
CA ILE A 482 -46.15 -48.40 -3.11
C ILE A 482 -45.75 -49.51 -2.14
N THR A 483 -45.76 -50.77 -2.57
CA THR A 483 -45.29 -51.89 -1.75
C THR A 483 -43.86 -51.67 -1.26
N LEU A 484 -42.95 -51.27 -2.14
CA LEU A 484 -41.56 -50.97 -1.77
C LEU A 484 -41.46 -49.80 -0.79
N GLY A 485 -42.18 -48.70 -1.05
CA GLY A 485 -42.23 -47.55 -0.16
C GLY A 485 -42.70 -47.92 1.24
N LEU A 486 -43.78 -48.71 1.35
CA LEU A 486 -44.29 -49.21 2.62
C LEU A 486 -43.29 -50.14 3.33
N MET A 487 -42.63 -51.06 2.60
CA MET A 487 -41.57 -51.92 3.14
C MET A 487 -40.39 -51.11 3.71
N CYS A 488 -40.02 -50.01 3.07
CA CYS A 488 -38.99 -49.10 3.56
C CYS A 488 -39.42 -48.39 4.87
N THR A 489 -40.72 -48.16 5.08
CA THR A 489 -41.25 -47.52 6.30
C THR A 489 -41.53 -48.48 7.47
N ASP A 490 -41.46 -49.79 7.25
CA ASP A 490 -41.69 -50.80 8.29
C ASP A 490 -40.50 -50.91 9.26
N ILE A 491 -40.52 -50.13 10.34
CA ILE A 491 -39.49 -50.15 11.40
C ILE A 491 -39.80 -51.20 12.49
N ILE A 492 -41.01 -51.75 12.54
CA ILE A 492 -41.47 -52.64 13.62
C ILE A 492 -41.14 -54.11 13.31
N PRO A 493 -40.47 -54.86 14.21
CA PRO A 493 -40.23 -56.29 14.05
C PRO A 493 -41.55 -57.09 13.89
N PRO A 494 -41.62 -58.12 13.03
CA PRO A 494 -40.51 -58.88 12.44
C PRO A 494 -40.10 -58.41 11.03
N LEU A 495 -40.70 -57.34 10.51
CA LEU A 495 -40.42 -56.84 9.17
C LEU A 495 -39.04 -56.19 9.14
N LYS A 496 -38.20 -56.59 8.16
CA LYS A 496 -36.86 -56.03 7.96
C LYS A 496 -36.91 -55.10 6.76
N GLN A 497 -36.48 -53.85 6.95
CA GLN A 497 -36.28 -52.91 5.85
C GLN A 497 -35.38 -53.52 4.77
N PRO A 498 -35.67 -53.26 3.47
CA PRO A 498 -34.84 -53.73 2.38
C PRO A 498 -33.45 -53.05 2.41
N SER A 499 -32.42 -53.73 1.90
CA SER A 499 -31.10 -53.12 1.74
C SER A 499 -31.13 -52.07 0.62
N LEU A 500 -30.19 -51.12 0.62
CA LEU A 500 -30.09 -50.12 -0.46
C LEU A 500 -29.89 -50.76 -1.84
N THR A 501 -29.16 -51.87 -1.92
CA THR A 501 -29.02 -52.65 -3.16
C THR A 501 -30.37 -53.21 -3.62
N GLN A 502 -31.15 -53.79 -2.70
CA GLN A 502 -32.51 -54.27 -3.01
C GLN A 502 -33.42 -53.12 -3.43
N ILE A 503 -33.34 -51.95 -2.78
CA ILE A 503 -34.11 -50.77 -3.17
C ILE A 503 -33.73 -50.34 -4.59
N TYR A 504 -32.44 -50.29 -4.93
CA TYR A 504 -31.98 -49.96 -6.27
C TYR A 504 -32.45 -50.98 -7.32
N ASP A 505 -32.31 -52.28 -7.05
CA ASP A 505 -32.71 -53.34 -7.97
C ASP A 505 -34.23 -53.36 -8.17
N LEU A 506 -35.01 -53.17 -7.11
CA LEU A 506 -36.46 -53.14 -7.18
C LEU A 506 -36.98 -51.86 -7.86
N THR A 507 -36.38 -50.69 -7.58
CA THR A 507 -36.76 -49.44 -8.27
C THR A 507 -36.36 -49.46 -9.75
N SER A 508 -35.21 -50.05 -10.09
CA SER A 508 -34.79 -50.20 -11.49
C SER A 508 -35.56 -51.28 -12.24
N GLY A 509 -36.02 -52.34 -11.56
CA GLY A 509 -36.91 -53.37 -12.10
C GLY A 509 -38.33 -52.87 -12.41
N VAL A 510 -38.74 -51.74 -11.81
CA VAL A 510 -40.02 -51.07 -12.09
C VAL A 510 -39.96 -50.24 -13.40
N ARG A 511 -38.79 -50.14 -14.06
CA ARG A 511 -38.55 -49.31 -15.26
C ARG A 511 -39.23 -49.79 -16.54
#